data_AF-A0A7Y3L330-F1
#
_entry.id   AF-A0A7Y3L330-F1
#
_cell.length_a   1.000
_cell.length_b   1.000
_cell.length_c   1.000
_cell.angle_alpha   90.00
_cell.angle_beta   90.00
_cell.angle_gamma   90.00
#
_symmetry.space_group_name_H-M   'P 1'
#
loop_
_entity.id
_entity.type
_entity.pdbx_description
1 polymer ?
#
loop_
_entity_poly.entity_id
_entity_poly.type
_entity_poly.pdbx_seq_one_letter_code
_entity_poly.pdbx_strand_id
1 'polypeptide(L)'
;MKTRLAALGLLLAMSARADMAAFPAVRLKDVYGSSCVSANGYHYAVLVAGKRNDQFLVDGRPIAEAAPGILEGTGYSDCALSDDGKELLHVMKVPSSQGRVGGVVAAMNGKPFGSVVQDVSNLSLSPDHTFAAFVARTAGGYQVVSSLGSGPLMDGAPRKIIVGPSSIYYMENWKESEVIYRDSAPVASGNYYEIAAPPDLSRLAASRSDAGSWFIELDGKTQTIPAPHVTNLAFSADGRHFGYFHGQEVVVDGKTGPAPTRDEAERSDLSLSPDGTPYWMDRNGHEFDVFRGGKRIATVSNMDSAIGFSPKGTHAVFFGHKVSGPDYFAFIDGKTALRIHDPIHSAVNNHSAQPTFDSEDEFHFFASDGYRVELVCVSLGKTSARHGPCAQTARRLGLQARAEQP
;
A
#
# COMPACT_ATOMS: atom_id res chain seq x y z
N MET A 1 18.20 60.58 -10.50
CA MET A 1 18.60 59.48 -9.59
C MET A 1 17.39 59.05 -8.77
N LYS A 2 16.84 57.85 -9.03
CA LYS A 2 15.80 57.22 -8.19
C LYS A 2 16.29 55.80 -7.89
N THR A 3 16.79 55.59 -6.68
CA THR A 3 17.24 54.30 -6.15
C THR A 3 16.01 53.48 -5.74
N ARG A 4 15.79 52.33 -6.39
CA ARG A 4 14.82 51.33 -5.94
C ARG A 4 15.52 50.41 -4.94
N LEU A 5 15.10 50.45 -3.68
CA LEU A 5 15.43 49.43 -2.69
C LEU A 5 14.74 48.12 -3.11
N ALA A 6 15.52 47.10 -3.44
CA ALA A 6 15.04 45.73 -3.51
C ALA A 6 14.87 45.22 -2.07
N ALA A 7 13.62 44.99 -1.66
CA ALA A 7 13.31 44.29 -0.43
C ALA A 7 13.70 42.82 -0.62
N LEU A 8 14.86 42.44 -0.07
CA LEU A 8 15.29 41.06 0.04
C LEU A 8 14.42 40.40 1.13
N GLY A 9 13.26 39.88 0.72
CA GLY A 9 12.41 39.08 1.59
C GLY A 9 13.14 37.80 1.98
N LEU A 10 13.61 37.73 3.22
CA LEU A 10 14.20 36.54 3.81
C LEU A 10 13.09 35.48 3.92
N LEU A 11 12.98 34.59 2.93
CA LEU A 11 12.16 33.38 3.01
C LEU A 11 12.79 32.47 4.06
N LEU A 12 12.30 32.56 5.30
CA LEU A 12 12.55 31.55 6.32
C LEU A 12 12.02 30.22 5.79
N ALA A 13 12.93 29.30 5.45
CA ALA A 13 12.57 27.93 5.18
C ALA A 13 11.89 27.37 6.44
N MET A 14 10.57 27.11 6.37
CA MET A 14 9.88 26.39 7.43
C MET A 14 10.50 24.99 7.47
N SER A 15 11.28 24.71 8.53
CA SER A 15 11.73 23.35 8.78
C SER A 15 10.55 22.54 9.29
N ALA A 16 10.21 21.46 8.57
CA ALA A 16 9.28 20.47 9.07
C ALA A 16 9.77 19.99 10.44
N ARG A 17 8.84 19.86 11.39
CA ARG A 17 9.15 19.33 12.72
C ARG A 17 8.59 17.93 12.80
N ALA A 18 9.48 16.96 12.89
CA ALA A 18 9.13 15.60 13.25
C ALA A 18 9.16 15.48 14.78
N ASP A 19 8.03 15.13 15.40
CA ASP A 19 8.01 14.65 16.78
C ASP A 19 7.86 13.14 16.73
N MET A 20 8.90 12.41 17.13
CA MET A 20 8.85 10.94 17.16
C MET A 20 8.17 10.48 18.46
N ALA A 21 7.08 9.73 18.33
CA ALA A 21 6.44 9.06 19.45
C ALA A 21 6.86 7.58 19.42
N ALA A 22 7.91 7.22 20.16
CA ALA A 22 8.34 5.83 20.23
C ALA A 22 7.28 4.97 20.95
N PHE A 23 6.78 3.94 20.26
CA PHE A 23 5.92 2.91 20.84
C PHE A 23 6.75 2.07 21.83
N PRO A 24 6.13 1.41 22.82
CA PRO A 24 6.86 0.43 23.61
C PRO A 24 7.40 -0.64 22.65
N ALA A 25 8.71 -0.62 22.52
CA ALA A 25 9.41 -1.47 21.57
C ALA A 25 9.16 -2.94 21.89
N VAL A 26 8.48 -3.64 20.97
CA VAL A 26 8.65 -5.09 20.86
C VAL A 26 10.09 -5.31 20.43
N ARG A 27 10.89 -5.98 21.26
CA ARG A 27 12.28 -6.29 20.89
C ARG A 27 12.24 -7.26 19.72
N LEU A 28 12.66 -6.80 18.54
CA LEU A 28 12.60 -7.55 17.28
C LEU A 28 13.49 -8.80 17.24
N LYS A 29 14.32 -9.07 18.25
CA LYS A 29 15.16 -10.27 18.30
C LYS A 29 14.36 -11.59 18.27
N ASP A 30 13.08 -11.52 18.60
CA ASP A 30 12.13 -12.65 18.57
C ASP A 30 11.06 -12.48 17.47
N VAL A 31 11.18 -11.44 16.64
CA VAL A 31 10.31 -11.22 15.48
C VAL A 31 10.86 -12.01 14.31
N TYR A 32 10.09 -13.01 13.92
CA TYR A 32 10.32 -13.79 12.72
C TYR A 32 9.08 -13.66 11.85
N GLY A 33 9.24 -13.09 10.67
CA GLY A 33 8.24 -13.21 9.61
C GLY A 33 7.39 -11.98 9.36
N SER A 34 6.15 -12.23 8.96
CA SER A 34 5.22 -11.25 8.40
C SER A 34 4.82 -10.17 9.38
N SER A 35 4.65 -8.98 8.83
CA SER A 35 4.06 -7.83 9.50
C SER A 35 3.13 -7.10 8.54
N CYS A 36 2.15 -6.39 9.10
CA CYS A 36 1.24 -5.58 8.32
C CYS A 36 0.87 -4.32 9.11
N VAL A 37 0.53 -3.28 8.36
CA VAL A 37 0.07 -2.00 8.87
C VAL A 37 -1.37 -1.81 8.41
N SER A 38 -2.22 -1.23 9.27
CA SER A 38 -3.59 -0.88 8.89
C SER A 38 -3.61 0.16 7.76
N ALA A 39 -4.69 0.24 6.98
CA ALA A 39 -4.75 1.17 5.85
C ALA A 39 -4.60 2.64 6.29
N ASN A 40 -5.15 2.99 7.46
CA ASN A 40 -4.95 4.30 8.07
C ASN A 40 -3.56 4.53 8.68
N GLY A 41 -2.64 3.55 8.65
CA GLY A 41 -1.25 3.69 9.11
C GLY A 41 -1.04 3.73 10.64
N TYR A 42 -2.08 3.53 11.46
CA TYR A 42 -1.96 3.70 12.92
C TYR A 42 -1.64 2.44 13.70
N HIS A 43 -1.99 1.28 13.15
CA HIS A 43 -1.86 0.01 13.83
C HIS A 43 -0.84 -0.84 13.10
N TYR A 44 -0.03 -1.56 13.86
CA TYR A 44 0.99 -2.45 13.33
C TYR A 44 0.84 -3.84 13.96
N ALA A 45 0.78 -4.85 13.10
CA ALA A 45 0.76 -6.24 13.48
C ALA A 45 2.11 -6.90 13.16
N VAL A 46 2.58 -7.76 14.06
CA VAL A 46 3.80 -8.52 13.89
C VAL A 46 3.68 -9.92 14.45
N LEU A 47 4.23 -10.90 13.72
CA LEU A 47 4.40 -12.25 14.22
C LEU A 47 5.64 -12.35 15.13
N VAL A 48 5.44 -12.82 16.35
CA VAL A 48 6.49 -13.13 17.32
C VAL A 48 6.53 -14.64 17.51
N ALA A 49 7.64 -15.26 17.14
CA ALA A 49 7.84 -16.69 17.33
C ALA A 49 8.34 -16.95 18.76
N GLY A 50 7.62 -17.77 19.51
CA GLY A 50 7.94 -18.06 20.91
C GLY A 50 8.27 -19.53 21.14
N LYS A 51 8.99 -19.82 22.23
CA LYS A 51 9.32 -21.21 22.60
C LYS A 51 8.10 -22.06 22.95
N ARG A 52 7.04 -21.42 23.46
CA ARG A 52 5.81 -22.09 23.91
C ARG A 52 4.65 -21.89 22.96
N ASN A 53 4.63 -20.77 22.28
CA ASN A 53 3.53 -20.27 21.49
C ASN A 53 4.07 -19.24 20.48
N ASP A 54 3.51 -19.22 19.29
CA ASP A 54 3.63 -18.08 18.38
C ASP A 54 2.49 -17.12 18.65
N GLN A 55 2.75 -15.83 18.52
CA GLN A 55 1.77 -14.79 18.77
C GLN A 55 1.80 -13.73 17.67
N PHE A 56 0.64 -13.38 17.13
CA PHE A 56 0.50 -12.10 16.44
C PHE A 56 0.22 -11.02 17.47
N LEU A 57 1.08 -10.01 17.50
CA LEU A 57 0.91 -8.83 18.34
C LEU A 57 0.40 -7.68 17.48
N VAL A 58 -0.70 -7.05 17.85
CA VAL A 58 -1.15 -5.75 17.31
C VAL A 58 -0.85 -4.68 18.34
N ASP A 59 0.00 -3.72 17.99
CA ASP A 59 0.46 -2.66 18.89
C ASP A 59 1.03 -3.20 20.22
N GLY A 60 1.69 -4.34 20.14
CA GLY A 60 2.27 -5.05 21.30
C GLY A 60 1.30 -5.96 22.06
N ARG A 61 0.04 -6.06 21.63
CA ARG A 61 -1.02 -6.87 22.28
C ARG A 61 -1.26 -8.17 21.52
N PRO A 62 -1.23 -9.34 22.18
CA PRO A 62 -1.53 -10.60 21.50
C PRO A 62 -2.98 -10.63 21.03
N ILE A 63 -3.19 -10.77 19.73
CA ILE A 63 -4.52 -10.87 19.10
C ILE A 63 -4.82 -12.28 18.58
N ALA A 64 -3.76 -13.03 18.28
CA ALA A 64 -3.83 -14.44 17.93
C ALA A 64 -2.65 -15.16 18.59
N GLU A 65 -2.90 -16.38 19.06
CA GLU A 65 -1.91 -17.23 19.70
C GLU A 65 -2.12 -18.67 19.25
N ALA A 66 -1.02 -19.36 18.92
CA ALA A 66 -1.07 -20.78 18.61
C ALA A 66 0.22 -21.48 19.06
N ALA A 67 0.25 -22.82 18.97
CA ALA A 67 1.47 -23.57 19.22
C ALA A 67 2.59 -23.16 18.23
N PRO A 68 3.87 -23.36 18.58
CA PRO A 68 4.98 -22.95 17.73
C PRO A 68 4.93 -23.60 16.34
N GLY A 69 5.15 -22.79 15.31
CA GLY A 69 5.08 -23.16 13.91
C GLY A 69 3.66 -23.24 13.31
N ILE A 70 2.61 -22.89 14.07
CA ILE A 70 1.23 -22.90 13.58
C ILE A 70 0.86 -21.58 12.90
N LEU A 71 1.27 -20.45 13.46
CA LEU A 71 1.08 -19.15 12.81
C LEU A 71 2.10 -19.05 11.68
N GLU A 72 1.64 -18.69 10.49
CA GLU A 72 2.50 -18.54 9.33
C GLU A 72 2.83 -17.07 9.11
N GLY A 73 4.12 -16.80 8.90
CA GLY A 73 4.62 -15.49 8.50
C GLY A 73 5.78 -15.63 7.52
N THR A 74 5.62 -16.48 6.52
CA THR A 74 6.71 -16.87 5.61
C THR A 74 6.89 -15.88 4.45
N GLY A 75 5.99 -14.92 4.27
CA GLY A 75 5.99 -14.02 3.12
C GLY A 75 5.40 -12.63 3.35
N TYR A 76 5.57 -11.81 2.32
CA TYR A 76 5.23 -10.38 2.32
C TYR A 76 3.72 -10.10 2.32
N SER A 77 2.84 -11.10 2.19
CA SER A 77 1.39 -10.93 1.98
C SER A 77 0.52 -11.72 2.95
N ASP A 78 1.04 -12.11 4.12
CA ASP A 78 0.41 -13.12 4.98
C ASP A 78 -0.50 -12.52 6.07
N CYS A 79 -0.66 -11.19 6.11
CA CYS A 79 -1.64 -10.56 6.99
C CYS A 79 -2.23 -9.24 6.47
N ALA A 80 -3.44 -8.93 6.92
CA ALA A 80 -4.14 -7.66 6.72
C ALA A 80 -4.78 -7.20 8.04
N LEU A 81 -4.68 -5.91 8.33
CA LEU A 81 -5.08 -5.34 9.61
C LEU A 81 -6.16 -4.27 9.43
N SER A 82 -7.17 -4.31 10.29
CA SER A 82 -8.21 -3.30 10.42
C SER A 82 -7.67 -1.92 10.83
N ASP A 83 -8.22 -0.85 10.29
CA ASP A 83 -8.03 0.54 10.74
C ASP A 83 -8.28 0.79 12.23
N ASP A 84 -9.09 -0.01 12.92
CA ASP A 84 -9.26 0.11 14.38
C ASP A 84 -8.31 -0.79 15.20
N GLY A 85 -7.45 -1.56 14.52
CA GLY A 85 -6.50 -2.50 15.10
C GLY A 85 -7.12 -3.72 15.79
N LYS A 86 -8.43 -3.98 15.64
CA LYS A 86 -9.11 -5.08 16.35
C LYS A 86 -9.25 -6.37 15.56
N GLU A 87 -9.12 -6.34 14.24
CA GLU A 87 -9.26 -7.50 13.37
C GLU A 87 -7.99 -7.70 12.55
N LEU A 88 -7.35 -8.85 12.76
CA LEU A 88 -6.21 -9.32 12.01
C LEU A 88 -6.60 -10.54 11.19
N LEU A 89 -6.57 -10.39 9.88
CA LEU A 89 -6.66 -11.50 8.93
C LEU A 89 -5.24 -12.02 8.68
N HIS A 90 -4.99 -13.31 8.89
CA HIS A 90 -3.67 -13.92 8.70
C HIS A 90 -3.75 -15.38 8.24
N VAL A 91 -2.61 -16.01 7.95
CA VAL A 91 -2.53 -17.44 7.60
C VAL A 91 -2.23 -18.30 8.84
N MET A 92 -2.87 -19.47 8.91
CA MET A 92 -2.61 -20.51 9.92
C MET A 92 -2.38 -21.87 9.28
N LYS A 93 -1.36 -22.59 9.74
CA LYS A 93 -1.14 -24.00 9.39
C LYS A 93 -2.09 -24.89 10.16
N VAL A 94 -2.65 -25.88 9.48
CA VAL A 94 -3.54 -26.86 10.09
C VAL A 94 -2.81 -28.20 10.22
N PRO A 95 -2.54 -28.68 11.44
CA PRO A 95 -1.89 -29.97 11.64
C PRO A 95 -2.75 -31.13 11.11
N SER A 96 -2.14 -32.07 10.41
CA SER A 96 -2.71 -33.37 10.12
C SER A 96 -2.63 -34.29 11.33
N SER A 97 -3.40 -35.38 11.33
CA SER A 97 -3.34 -36.43 12.36
C SER A 97 -1.97 -37.08 12.51
N GLN A 98 -1.09 -36.95 11.51
CA GLN A 98 0.27 -37.46 11.50
C GLN A 98 1.31 -36.45 12.00
N GLY A 99 0.88 -35.27 12.49
CA GLY A 99 1.78 -34.21 12.95
C GLY A 99 2.51 -33.46 11.83
N ARG A 100 2.15 -33.69 10.55
CA ARG A 100 2.59 -32.88 9.39
C ARG A 100 1.61 -31.74 9.13
N VAL A 101 2.02 -30.70 8.41
CA VAL A 101 1.09 -29.66 7.93
C VAL A 101 0.12 -30.30 6.93
N GLY A 102 -1.16 -30.36 7.28
CA GLY A 102 -2.23 -30.91 6.45
C GLY A 102 -2.82 -29.90 5.45
N GLY A 103 -2.44 -28.63 5.58
CA GLY A 103 -2.87 -27.51 4.76
C GLY A 103 -2.75 -26.20 5.56
N VAL A 104 -3.29 -25.13 4.99
CA VAL A 104 -3.39 -23.82 5.63
C VAL A 104 -4.83 -23.32 5.58
N VAL A 105 -5.15 -22.33 6.41
CA VAL A 105 -6.45 -21.67 6.42
C VAL A 105 -6.20 -20.18 6.68
N ALA A 106 -7.01 -19.31 6.05
CA ALA A 106 -7.07 -17.92 6.50
C ALA A 106 -7.70 -17.90 7.89
N ALA A 107 -7.34 -16.93 8.72
CA ALA A 107 -7.84 -16.84 10.08
C ALA A 107 -8.07 -15.38 10.46
N MET A 108 -9.19 -15.14 11.13
CA MET A 108 -9.51 -13.85 11.74
C MET A 108 -9.24 -13.95 13.23
N ASN A 109 -8.27 -13.19 13.74
CA ASN A 109 -7.90 -13.18 15.15
C ASN A 109 -7.66 -14.60 15.72
N GLY A 110 -6.90 -15.42 14.98
CA GLY A 110 -6.58 -16.81 15.35
C GLY A 110 -7.71 -17.82 15.17
N LYS A 111 -8.89 -17.41 14.67
CA LYS A 111 -10.01 -18.31 14.38
C LYS A 111 -10.06 -18.62 12.89
N PRO A 112 -10.17 -19.89 12.47
CA PRO A 112 -10.27 -20.24 11.06
C PRO A 112 -11.41 -19.50 10.34
N PHE A 113 -11.07 -18.94 9.19
CA PHE A 113 -11.94 -18.19 8.29
C PHE A 113 -11.91 -18.87 6.91
N GLY A 114 -12.92 -19.71 6.64
CA GLY A 114 -12.99 -20.52 5.43
C GLY A 114 -12.52 -21.97 5.61
N SER A 115 -12.28 -22.64 4.49
CA SER A 115 -11.87 -24.06 4.44
C SER A 115 -10.35 -24.22 4.48
N VAL A 116 -9.89 -25.39 4.92
CA VAL A 116 -8.47 -25.77 4.82
C VAL A 116 -8.10 -25.99 3.34
N VAL A 117 -7.03 -25.35 2.91
CA VAL A 117 -6.56 -25.33 1.52
C VAL A 117 -5.06 -25.59 1.45
N GLN A 118 -4.49 -25.69 0.25
CA GLN A 118 -3.06 -25.94 0.06
C GLN A 118 -2.22 -24.68 0.34
N ASP A 119 -2.76 -23.51 -0.01
CA ASP A 119 -2.10 -22.21 0.15
C ASP A 119 -3.12 -21.06 0.27
N VAL A 120 -2.73 -19.98 0.95
CA VAL A 120 -3.51 -18.74 1.08
C VAL A 120 -2.58 -17.56 0.78
N SER A 121 -3.02 -16.65 -0.09
CA SER A 121 -2.25 -15.45 -0.46
C SER A 121 -3.17 -14.24 -0.66
N ASN A 122 -2.56 -13.06 -0.83
CA ASN A 122 -3.26 -11.79 -1.08
C ASN A 122 -4.40 -11.51 -0.09
N LEU A 123 -4.12 -11.70 1.21
CA LEU A 123 -5.10 -11.40 2.25
C LEU A 123 -5.36 -9.90 2.27
N SER A 124 -6.63 -9.52 2.32
CA SER A 124 -7.05 -8.14 2.32
C SER A 124 -8.28 -7.95 3.19
N LEU A 125 -8.28 -6.84 3.91
CA LEU A 125 -9.36 -6.43 4.80
C LEU A 125 -9.80 -5.03 4.41
N SER A 126 -11.11 -4.83 4.34
CA SER A 126 -11.71 -3.52 4.15
C SER A 126 -11.38 -2.57 5.31
N PRO A 127 -11.25 -1.26 5.04
CA PRO A 127 -11.04 -0.25 6.09
C PRO A 127 -12.12 -0.21 7.17
N ASP A 128 -13.36 -0.65 6.87
CA ASP A 128 -14.46 -0.72 7.84
C ASP A 128 -14.63 -2.09 8.52
N HIS A 129 -13.77 -3.05 8.16
CA HIS A 129 -13.69 -4.41 8.71
C HIS A 129 -14.92 -5.28 8.40
N THR A 130 -15.84 -4.80 7.57
CA THR A 130 -17.05 -5.55 7.23
C THR A 130 -16.79 -6.60 6.17
N PHE A 131 -15.67 -6.47 5.46
CA PHE A 131 -15.34 -7.28 4.31
C PHE A 131 -13.88 -7.76 4.36
N ALA A 132 -13.69 -9.06 4.10
CA ALA A 132 -12.40 -9.71 3.96
C ALA A 132 -12.36 -10.50 2.65
N ALA A 133 -11.18 -10.57 2.01
CA ALA A 133 -10.94 -11.44 0.87
C ALA A 133 -9.50 -11.98 0.84
N PHE A 134 -9.33 -13.12 0.18
CA PHE A 134 -8.04 -13.77 -0.03
C PHE A 134 -8.08 -14.69 -1.26
N VAL A 135 -6.91 -15.10 -1.73
CA VAL A 135 -6.77 -16.11 -2.78
C VAL A 135 -6.42 -17.44 -2.12
N ALA A 136 -7.25 -18.45 -2.36
CA ALA A 136 -7.06 -19.81 -1.88
C ALA A 136 -6.57 -20.72 -3.02
N ARG A 137 -5.51 -21.51 -2.77
CA ARG A 137 -5.10 -22.59 -3.67
C ARG A 137 -5.63 -23.92 -3.16
N THR A 138 -6.52 -24.54 -3.92
CA THR A 138 -7.11 -25.85 -3.61
C THR A 138 -6.48 -26.95 -4.47
N ALA A 139 -6.87 -28.21 -4.25
CA ALA A 139 -6.47 -29.32 -5.12
C ALA A 139 -6.97 -29.17 -6.57
N GLY A 140 -8.05 -28.42 -6.79
CA GLY A 140 -8.64 -28.21 -8.11
C GLY A 140 -8.17 -26.95 -8.84
N GLY A 141 -7.39 -26.08 -8.20
CA GLY A 141 -7.04 -24.76 -8.75
C GLY A 141 -7.15 -23.65 -7.71
N TYR A 142 -7.16 -22.41 -8.18
CA TYR A 142 -7.26 -21.21 -7.35
C TYR A 142 -8.71 -20.75 -7.20
N GLN A 143 -9.01 -20.02 -6.14
CA GLN A 143 -10.32 -19.44 -5.91
C GLN A 143 -10.15 -18.13 -5.13
N VAL A 144 -10.84 -17.07 -5.53
CA VAL A 144 -10.98 -15.90 -4.66
C VAL A 144 -12.07 -16.19 -3.64
N VAL A 145 -11.72 -16.12 -2.36
CA VAL A 145 -12.64 -16.33 -1.24
C VAL A 145 -12.85 -15.00 -0.54
N SER A 146 -14.09 -14.69 -0.20
CA SER A 146 -14.45 -13.47 0.50
C SER A 146 -15.51 -13.72 1.57
N SER A 147 -15.79 -12.69 2.36
CA SER A 147 -16.93 -12.67 3.28
C SER A 147 -18.30 -12.88 2.60
N LEU A 148 -18.41 -12.63 1.29
CA LEU A 148 -19.64 -12.86 0.51
C LEU A 148 -19.75 -14.29 -0.06
N GLY A 149 -18.71 -15.10 0.09
CA GLY A 149 -18.62 -16.44 -0.48
C GLY A 149 -17.38 -16.62 -1.35
N SER A 150 -17.37 -17.71 -2.11
CA SER A 150 -16.22 -18.10 -2.93
C SER A 150 -16.53 -18.01 -4.42
N GLY A 151 -15.57 -17.50 -5.19
CA GLY A 151 -15.65 -17.38 -6.64
C GLY A 151 -15.60 -18.71 -7.40
N PRO A 152 -15.61 -18.69 -8.74
CA PRO A 152 -15.35 -19.90 -9.52
C PRO A 152 -13.95 -20.45 -9.23
N LEU A 153 -13.78 -21.75 -9.50
CA LEU A 153 -12.48 -22.39 -9.50
C LEU A 153 -11.72 -22.00 -10.77
N MET A 154 -10.46 -21.64 -10.59
CA MET A 154 -9.58 -20.98 -11.56
C MET A 154 -8.35 -21.85 -11.82
N ASP A 155 -7.90 -21.94 -13.07
CA ASP A 155 -6.70 -22.73 -13.40
C ASP A 155 -5.41 -22.07 -12.88
N GLY A 156 -5.42 -20.74 -12.75
CA GLY A 156 -4.30 -19.92 -12.29
C GLY A 156 -4.69 -18.94 -11.17
N ALA A 157 -3.69 -18.45 -10.44
CA ALA A 157 -3.91 -17.38 -9.45
C ALA A 157 -4.39 -16.10 -10.17
N PRO A 158 -5.30 -15.32 -9.58
CA PRO A 158 -5.69 -14.05 -10.14
C PRO A 158 -4.46 -13.11 -10.18
N ARG A 159 -4.33 -12.35 -11.26
CA ARG A 159 -3.22 -11.42 -11.49
C ARG A 159 -3.32 -10.17 -10.61
N LYS A 160 -4.54 -9.76 -10.28
CA LYS A 160 -4.82 -8.57 -9.47
C LYS A 160 -6.11 -8.78 -8.68
N ILE A 161 -6.10 -8.33 -7.43
CA ILE A 161 -7.28 -8.23 -6.56
C ILE A 161 -7.32 -6.81 -6.01
N ILE A 162 -8.52 -6.21 -6.02
CA ILE A 162 -8.77 -4.88 -5.46
C ILE A 162 -9.99 -5.02 -4.53
N VAL A 163 -9.79 -4.68 -3.27
CA VAL A 163 -10.81 -4.83 -2.22
C VAL A 163 -11.29 -3.46 -1.78
N GLY A 164 -12.60 -3.27 -1.76
CA GLY A 164 -13.27 -2.08 -1.24
C GLY A 164 -13.98 -2.36 0.08
N PRO A 165 -14.80 -1.42 0.57
CA PRO A 165 -15.55 -1.57 1.81
C PRO A 165 -16.47 -2.79 1.81
N SER A 166 -17.10 -3.11 0.67
CA SER A 166 -18.15 -4.14 0.62
C SER A 166 -18.14 -4.98 -0.66
N SER A 167 -17.11 -4.86 -1.48
CA SER A 167 -17.04 -5.48 -2.81
C SER A 167 -15.60 -5.76 -3.18
N ILE A 168 -15.41 -6.61 -4.19
CA ILE A 168 -14.10 -6.93 -4.76
C ILE A 168 -14.12 -6.93 -6.27
N TYR A 169 -13.02 -6.47 -6.84
CA TYR A 169 -12.64 -6.78 -8.22
C TYR A 169 -11.44 -7.70 -8.23
N TYR A 170 -11.42 -8.66 -9.16
CA TYR A 170 -10.22 -9.41 -9.46
C TYR A 170 -10.16 -9.78 -10.94
N MET A 171 -8.94 -9.95 -11.43
CA MET A 171 -8.65 -10.29 -12.81
C MET A 171 -7.89 -11.62 -12.88
N GLU A 172 -8.36 -12.53 -13.71
CA GLU A 172 -7.80 -13.86 -13.89
C GLU A 172 -7.47 -14.09 -15.38
N ASN A 173 -6.47 -14.91 -15.67
CA ASN A 173 -6.29 -15.50 -16.99
C ASN A 173 -7.02 -16.85 -17.04
N TRP A 174 -8.07 -16.93 -17.86
CA TRP A 174 -8.92 -18.11 -18.02
C TRP A 174 -9.03 -18.51 -19.48
N LYS A 175 -8.54 -19.71 -19.83
CA LYS A 175 -8.68 -20.33 -21.16
C LYS A 175 -8.36 -19.37 -22.32
N GLU A 176 -7.17 -18.77 -22.28
CA GLU A 176 -6.64 -17.84 -23.30
C GLU A 176 -7.28 -16.45 -23.32
N SER A 177 -8.16 -16.11 -22.37
CA SER A 177 -8.70 -14.76 -22.21
C SER A 177 -8.56 -14.30 -20.77
N GLU A 178 -8.40 -13.00 -20.54
CA GLU A 178 -8.60 -12.43 -19.22
C GLU A 178 -10.08 -12.19 -18.93
N VAL A 179 -10.49 -12.52 -17.69
CA VAL A 179 -11.83 -12.28 -17.18
C VAL A 179 -11.71 -11.40 -15.95
N ILE A 180 -12.50 -10.33 -15.93
CA ILE A 180 -12.65 -9.45 -14.76
C ILE A 180 -13.93 -9.88 -14.04
N TYR A 181 -13.80 -10.13 -12.75
CA TYR A 181 -14.90 -10.48 -11.87
C TYR A 181 -15.19 -9.34 -10.89
N ARG A 182 -16.47 -9.18 -10.55
CA ARG A 182 -16.93 -8.41 -9.39
C ARG A 182 -17.74 -9.33 -8.50
N ASP A 183 -17.35 -9.47 -7.24
CA ASP A 183 -18.09 -10.30 -6.26
C ASP A 183 -18.42 -11.70 -6.83
N SER A 184 -17.43 -12.35 -7.43
CA SER A 184 -17.54 -13.67 -8.07
C SER A 184 -18.38 -13.77 -9.35
N ALA A 185 -18.98 -12.67 -9.82
CA ALA A 185 -19.67 -12.61 -11.10
C ALA A 185 -18.76 -12.02 -12.20
N PRO A 186 -18.67 -12.64 -13.38
CA PRO A 186 -17.90 -12.08 -14.49
C PRO A 186 -18.57 -10.78 -14.98
N VAL A 187 -17.80 -9.70 -15.08
CA VAL A 187 -18.29 -8.39 -15.56
C VAL A 187 -17.69 -8.00 -16.90
N ALA A 188 -16.56 -8.60 -17.29
CA ALA A 188 -15.90 -8.37 -18.56
C ALA A 188 -14.99 -9.55 -18.93
N SER A 189 -14.79 -9.79 -20.24
CA SER A 189 -13.88 -10.79 -20.79
C SER A 189 -13.18 -10.27 -22.05
N GLY A 190 -11.89 -10.52 -22.20
CA GLY A 190 -11.07 -10.09 -23.34
C GLY A 190 -9.58 -10.13 -23.02
N ASN A 191 -8.74 -9.55 -23.88
CA ASN A 191 -7.29 -9.49 -23.66
C ASN A 191 -6.91 -8.34 -22.71
N TYR A 192 -7.28 -8.44 -21.43
CA TYR A 192 -7.02 -7.40 -20.43
C TYR A 192 -5.61 -7.49 -19.86
N TYR A 193 -4.96 -6.33 -19.70
CA TYR A 193 -3.60 -6.25 -19.16
C TYR A 193 -3.59 -5.75 -17.72
N GLU A 194 -4.46 -4.80 -17.40
CA GLU A 194 -4.50 -4.14 -16.10
C GLU A 194 -5.93 -3.71 -15.75
N ILE A 195 -6.23 -3.68 -14.45
CA ILE A 195 -7.44 -3.06 -13.89
C ILE A 195 -7.05 -2.07 -12.79
N ALA A 196 -7.85 -1.03 -12.60
CA ALA A 196 -7.75 -0.11 -11.47
C ALA A 196 -9.15 0.29 -10.99
N ALA A 197 -9.28 0.59 -9.71
CA ALA A 197 -10.49 1.09 -9.10
C ALA A 197 -10.13 2.05 -7.94
N PRO A 198 -10.96 3.06 -7.66
CA PRO A 198 -10.84 3.87 -6.47
C PRO A 198 -11.16 3.06 -5.21
N PRO A 199 -10.80 3.52 -3.99
CA PRO A 199 -11.03 2.78 -2.76
C PRO A 199 -12.48 2.34 -2.52
N ASP A 200 -13.46 3.13 -2.94
CA ASP A 200 -14.89 2.82 -2.78
C ASP A 200 -15.44 1.84 -3.82
N LEU A 201 -14.62 1.42 -4.80
CA LEU A 201 -14.99 0.57 -5.93
C LEU A 201 -16.24 1.05 -6.69
N SER A 202 -16.53 2.36 -6.67
CA SER A 202 -17.64 2.94 -7.40
C SER A 202 -17.39 2.98 -8.92
N ARG A 203 -16.12 2.86 -9.31
CA ARG A 203 -15.64 2.94 -10.70
C ARG A 203 -14.69 1.80 -11.02
N LEU A 204 -14.56 1.47 -12.29
CA LEU A 204 -13.60 0.49 -12.78
C LEU A 204 -12.96 1.00 -14.07
N ALA A 205 -11.64 0.98 -14.11
CA ALA A 205 -10.87 1.14 -15.33
C ALA A 205 -10.17 -0.18 -15.68
N ALA A 206 -10.11 -0.49 -16.96
CA ALA A 206 -9.35 -1.62 -17.48
C ALA A 206 -8.64 -1.26 -18.78
N SER A 207 -7.43 -1.79 -18.99
CA SER A 207 -6.71 -1.69 -20.25
C SER A 207 -6.78 -3.03 -20.97
N ARG A 208 -7.00 -2.98 -22.28
CA ARG A 208 -6.97 -4.18 -23.14
C ARG A 208 -6.36 -3.89 -24.49
N SER A 209 -5.91 -4.93 -25.17
CA SER A 209 -5.47 -4.86 -26.56
C SER A 209 -6.33 -5.72 -27.48
N ASP A 210 -6.59 -5.26 -28.69
CA ASP A 210 -7.29 -6.03 -29.71
C ASP A 210 -6.74 -5.68 -31.09
N ALA A 211 -6.35 -6.71 -31.86
CA ALA A 211 -5.74 -6.58 -33.18
C ALA A 211 -4.62 -5.52 -33.26
N GLY A 212 -3.81 -5.40 -32.21
CA GLY A 212 -2.69 -4.43 -32.11
C GLY A 212 -3.09 -3.00 -31.72
N SER A 213 -4.38 -2.72 -31.50
CA SER A 213 -4.87 -1.47 -30.93
C SER A 213 -5.04 -1.59 -29.41
N TRP A 214 -4.88 -0.48 -28.70
CA TRP A 214 -5.10 -0.41 -27.26
C TRP A 214 -6.40 0.31 -26.92
N PHE A 215 -7.04 -0.11 -25.84
CA PHE A 215 -8.30 0.44 -25.38
C PHE A 215 -8.25 0.65 -23.88
N ILE A 216 -8.85 1.76 -23.44
CA ILE A 216 -9.25 1.96 -22.06
C ILE A 216 -10.75 1.76 -21.96
N GLU A 217 -11.16 0.89 -21.04
CA GLU A 217 -12.56 0.78 -20.65
C GLU A 217 -12.72 1.43 -19.28
N LEU A 218 -13.48 2.52 -19.22
CA LEU A 218 -13.75 3.26 -18.00
C LEU A 218 -15.26 3.27 -17.77
N ASP A 219 -15.70 2.62 -16.69
CA ASP A 219 -17.11 2.55 -16.29
C ASP A 219 -18.02 2.01 -17.42
N GLY A 220 -17.54 0.98 -18.13
CA GLY A 220 -18.22 0.35 -19.27
C GLY A 220 -18.16 1.14 -20.59
N LYS A 221 -17.46 2.28 -20.62
CA LYS A 221 -17.23 3.05 -21.85
C LYS A 221 -15.84 2.74 -22.41
N THR A 222 -15.78 2.30 -23.66
CA THR A 222 -14.53 2.02 -24.35
C THR A 222 -14.03 3.27 -25.07
N GLN A 223 -12.76 3.62 -24.84
CA GLN A 223 -12.01 4.62 -25.58
C GLN A 223 -10.89 3.94 -26.35
N THR A 224 -10.88 4.09 -27.67
CA THR A 224 -9.77 3.65 -28.51
C THR A 224 -8.58 4.58 -28.33
N ILE A 225 -7.43 4.00 -28.00
CA ILE A 225 -6.17 4.70 -27.85
C ILE A 225 -5.28 4.26 -29.03
N PRO A 226 -4.91 5.17 -29.95
CA PRO A 226 -3.90 4.86 -30.97
C PRO A 226 -2.64 4.33 -30.27
N ALA A 227 -1.98 3.32 -30.84
CA ALA A 227 -0.67 2.90 -30.32
C ALA A 227 0.27 4.10 -30.09
N PRO A 228 1.20 4.06 -29.12
CA PRO A 228 1.69 2.88 -28.37
C PRO A 228 0.86 2.47 -27.14
N HIS A 229 1.37 1.46 -26.42
CA HIS A 229 0.73 0.73 -25.32
C HIS A 229 0.25 1.60 -24.14
N VAL A 230 -0.66 1.03 -23.32
CA VAL A 230 -1.24 1.70 -22.14
C VAL A 230 -0.91 0.95 -20.84
N THR A 231 -0.39 1.67 -19.84
CA THR A 231 0.01 1.13 -18.52
C THR A 231 -0.32 2.02 -17.33
N ASN A 232 -0.20 1.44 -16.14
CA ASN A 232 -0.22 2.05 -14.81
C ASN A 232 -1.50 2.86 -14.63
N LEU A 233 -2.62 2.16 -14.71
CA LEU A 233 -3.93 2.75 -14.49
C LEU A 233 -4.05 3.20 -13.04
N ALA A 234 -4.41 4.46 -12.82
CA ALA A 234 -4.51 5.04 -11.49
C ALA A 234 -5.78 5.89 -11.32
N PHE A 235 -6.40 5.77 -10.16
CA PHE A 235 -7.40 6.70 -9.67
C PHE A 235 -6.78 7.59 -8.59
N SER A 236 -7.25 8.84 -8.47
CA SER A 236 -7.02 9.62 -7.26
C SER A 236 -7.69 8.96 -6.05
N ALA A 237 -7.21 9.24 -4.84
CA ALA A 237 -7.76 8.68 -3.61
C ALA A 237 -9.27 8.98 -3.42
N ASP A 238 -9.75 10.11 -3.93
CA ASP A 238 -11.18 10.49 -3.92
C ASP A 238 -11.96 9.95 -5.13
N GLY A 239 -11.32 9.17 -5.99
CA GLY A 239 -11.89 8.53 -7.18
C GLY A 239 -12.33 9.47 -8.30
N ARG A 240 -12.08 10.78 -8.17
CA ARG A 240 -12.55 11.78 -9.16
C ARG A 240 -11.71 11.79 -10.41
N HIS A 241 -10.40 11.65 -10.27
CA HIS A 241 -9.46 11.70 -11.37
C HIS A 241 -9.04 10.29 -11.77
N PHE A 242 -8.90 10.08 -13.08
CA PHE A 242 -8.38 8.85 -13.64
C PHE A 242 -7.23 9.17 -14.60
N GLY A 243 -6.16 8.38 -14.53
CA GLY A 243 -5.00 8.58 -15.38
C GLY A 243 -4.27 7.29 -15.70
N TYR A 244 -3.46 7.37 -16.74
CA TYR A 244 -2.68 6.26 -17.26
C TYR A 244 -1.48 6.78 -18.07
N PHE A 245 -0.51 5.92 -18.33
CA PHE A 245 0.51 6.18 -19.35
C PHE A 245 0.01 5.72 -20.72
N HIS A 246 0.18 6.58 -21.72
CA HIS A 246 0.02 6.27 -23.13
C HIS A 246 1.37 6.48 -23.81
N GLY A 247 2.08 5.39 -24.09
CA GLY A 247 3.44 5.52 -24.60
C GLY A 247 4.32 6.31 -23.65
N GLN A 248 4.86 7.44 -24.11
CA GLN A 248 5.58 8.43 -23.30
C GLN A 248 4.74 9.59 -22.80
N GLU A 249 3.42 9.47 -22.67
CA GLU A 249 2.61 10.59 -22.18
C GLU A 249 1.80 10.15 -20.96
N VAL A 250 1.66 11.03 -19.98
CA VAL A 250 0.68 10.84 -18.90
C VAL A 250 -0.63 11.41 -19.39
N VAL A 251 -1.70 10.64 -19.39
CA VAL A 251 -3.05 11.14 -19.66
C VAL A 251 -3.81 11.19 -18.35
N VAL A 252 -4.40 12.34 -18.01
CA VAL A 252 -5.30 12.49 -16.86
C VAL A 252 -6.61 13.07 -17.34
N ASP A 253 -7.71 12.39 -17.04
CA ASP A 253 -9.07 12.76 -17.45
C ASP A 253 -9.20 13.08 -18.95
N GLY A 254 -8.54 12.25 -19.77
CA GLY A 254 -8.50 12.39 -21.23
C GLY A 254 -7.63 13.54 -21.75
N LYS A 255 -6.93 14.27 -20.87
CA LYS A 255 -5.99 15.33 -21.26
C LYS A 255 -4.57 14.80 -21.23
N THR A 256 -3.91 14.84 -22.37
CA THR A 256 -2.49 14.54 -22.49
C THR A 256 -1.67 15.57 -21.73
N GLY A 257 -0.87 15.08 -20.80
CA GLY A 257 0.07 15.83 -19.99
C GLY A 257 1.50 15.74 -20.54
N PRO A 258 2.46 16.28 -19.78
CA PRO A 258 3.87 16.25 -20.14
C PRO A 258 4.40 14.83 -20.28
N ALA A 259 5.25 14.63 -21.28
CA ALA A 259 5.92 13.37 -21.52
C ALA A 259 7.06 13.13 -20.52
N PRO A 260 7.20 11.93 -19.92
CA PRO A 260 8.42 11.55 -19.24
C PRO A 260 9.59 11.62 -20.23
N THR A 261 10.77 11.94 -19.72
CA THR A 261 11.92 12.27 -20.57
C THR A 261 12.61 11.04 -21.20
N ARG A 262 12.13 9.82 -20.89
CA ARG A 262 12.85 8.56 -21.13
C ARG A 262 11.95 7.39 -21.55
N ASP A 263 12.61 6.34 -22.04
CA ASP A 263 12.02 5.11 -22.55
C ASP A 263 11.09 4.42 -21.53
N GLU A 264 10.06 3.76 -22.07
CA GLU A 264 8.93 3.20 -21.33
C GLU A 264 9.30 2.04 -20.37
N ALA A 265 10.38 1.31 -20.67
CA ALA A 265 10.72 0.05 -19.99
C ALA A 265 11.18 0.23 -18.53
N GLU A 266 11.38 1.47 -18.06
CA GLU A 266 11.88 1.75 -16.72
C GLU A 266 10.99 2.69 -15.90
N ARG A 267 9.70 2.80 -16.25
CA ARG A 267 8.75 3.62 -15.49
C ARG A 267 8.14 2.87 -14.34
N SER A 268 8.00 3.57 -13.21
CA SER A 268 7.31 3.07 -12.03
C SER A 268 5.82 3.48 -12.03
N ASP A 269 5.14 3.09 -10.96
CA ASP A 269 3.72 3.32 -10.71
C ASP A 269 3.30 4.78 -10.90
N LEU A 270 2.18 4.99 -11.59
CA LEU A 270 1.50 6.29 -11.66
C LEU A 270 0.66 6.47 -10.39
N SER A 271 0.76 7.65 -9.78
CA SER A 271 -0.06 8.05 -8.64
C SER A 271 -0.73 9.39 -8.93
N LEU A 272 -1.97 9.57 -8.51
CA LEU A 272 -2.72 10.83 -8.68
C LEU A 272 -3.04 11.43 -7.32
N SER A 273 -2.69 12.70 -7.11
CA SER A 273 -3.18 13.45 -5.97
C SER A 273 -4.70 13.72 -6.11
N PRO A 274 -5.39 14.06 -5.00
CA PRO A 274 -6.82 14.41 -5.02
C PRO A 274 -7.21 15.56 -5.97
N ASP A 275 -6.27 16.43 -6.35
CA ASP A 275 -6.51 17.50 -7.33
C ASP A 275 -6.24 17.06 -8.79
N GLY A 276 -5.90 15.79 -9.01
CA GLY A 276 -5.61 15.21 -10.32
C GLY A 276 -4.18 15.45 -10.81
N THR A 277 -3.30 16.05 -10.00
CA THR A 277 -1.89 16.20 -10.39
C THR A 277 -1.21 14.83 -10.46
N PRO A 278 -0.63 14.42 -11.60
CA PRO A 278 0.06 13.16 -11.69
C PRO A 278 1.45 13.21 -11.06
N TYR A 279 1.80 12.13 -10.39
CA TYR A 279 3.13 11.83 -9.88
C TYR A 279 3.59 10.49 -10.42
N TRP A 280 4.86 10.41 -10.79
CA TRP A 280 5.48 9.18 -11.24
C TRP A 280 6.98 9.26 -11.03
N MET A 281 7.66 8.15 -11.30
CA MET A 281 9.12 8.11 -11.31
C MET A 281 9.62 7.49 -12.62
N ASP A 282 10.73 8.03 -13.10
CA ASP A 282 11.48 7.44 -14.19
C ASP A 282 12.82 6.96 -13.65
N ARG A 283 13.21 5.74 -14.00
CA ARG A 283 14.57 5.29 -13.72
C ARG A 283 15.58 6.07 -14.58
N ASN A 284 16.69 6.43 -13.95
CA ASN A 284 17.84 7.07 -14.53
C ASN A 284 19.10 6.28 -14.17
N GLY A 285 19.30 5.15 -14.86
CA GLY A 285 20.37 4.21 -14.54
C GLY A 285 20.16 3.58 -13.17
N HIS A 286 20.97 3.96 -12.18
CA HIS A 286 20.84 3.49 -10.79
C HIS A 286 20.06 4.46 -9.90
N GLU A 287 19.50 5.52 -10.46
CA GLU A 287 18.71 6.52 -9.74
C GLU A 287 17.26 6.52 -10.24
N PHE A 288 16.38 7.23 -9.53
CA PHE A 288 15.01 7.49 -9.91
C PHE A 288 14.76 9.00 -9.85
N ASP A 289 14.31 9.57 -10.96
CA ASP A 289 13.81 10.94 -11.01
C ASP A 289 12.32 10.93 -10.67
N VAL A 290 11.90 11.72 -9.68
CA VAL A 290 10.50 11.82 -9.25
C VAL A 290 9.87 13.07 -9.86
N PHE A 291 8.71 12.91 -10.49
CA PHE A 291 8.00 13.98 -11.20
C PHE A 291 6.67 14.33 -10.52
N ARG A 292 6.31 15.61 -10.60
CA ARG A 292 4.98 16.16 -10.26
C ARG A 292 4.51 17.01 -11.43
N GLY A 293 3.42 16.60 -12.09
CA GLY A 293 2.88 17.32 -13.24
C GLY A 293 3.92 17.60 -14.32
N GLY A 294 4.82 16.65 -14.59
CA GLY A 294 5.92 16.77 -15.57
C GLY A 294 7.15 17.51 -15.13
N LYS A 295 7.12 18.13 -13.95
CA LYS A 295 8.31 18.77 -13.39
C LYS A 295 9.03 17.77 -12.48
N ARG A 296 10.32 17.52 -12.75
CA ARG A 296 11.17 16.79 -11.81
C ARG A 296 11.28 17.56 -10.50
N ILE A 297 10.93 16.91 -9.39
CA ILE A 297 10.96 17.48 -8.05
C ILE A 297 12.07 16.90 -7.16
N ALA A 298 12.55 15.68 -7.46
CA ALA A 298 13.66 15.05 -6.74
C ALA A 298 14.38 14.02 -7.61
N THR A 299 15.57 13.60 -7.14
CA THR A 299 16.31 12.43 -7.63
C THR A 299 16.77 11.62 -6.42
N VAL A 300 16.50 10.32 -6.43
CA VAL A 300 16.81 9.37 -5.35
C VAL A 300 17.56 8.16 -5.91
N SER A 301 18.45 7.53 -5.15
CA SER A 301 19.17 6.32 -5.61
C SER A 301 18.32 5.05 -5.51
N ASN A 302 17.31 5.08 -4.64
CA ASN A 302 16.34 4.00 -4.50
C ASN A 302 15.07 4.58 -3.88
N MET A 303 13.92 4.02 -4.25
CA MET A 303 12.61 4.41 -3.73
C MET A 303 11.89 3.14 -3.33
N ASP A 304 11.47 3.06 -2.07
CA ASP A 304 10.90 1.83 -1.50
C ASP A 304 9.44 2.01 -1.05
N SER A 305 8.82 3.15 -1.38
CA SER A 305 7.44 3.45 -1.00
C SER A 305 6.65 4.03 -2.18
N ALA A 306 5.33 3.85 -2.14
CA ALA A 306 4.46 4.67 -2.98
C ALA A 306 4.34 6.09 -2.42
N ILE A 307 3.77 6.98 -3.22
CA ILE A 307 3.60 8.38 -2.87
C ILE A 307 2.31 8.54 -2.07
N GLY A 308 2.42 9.03 -0.83
CA GLY A 308 1.27 9.43 -0.02
C GLY A 308 0.90 10.89 -0.27
N PHE A 309 -0.40 11.19 -0.24
CA PHE A 309 -0.93 12.53 -0.49
C PHE A 309 -1.73 13.06 0.71
N SER A 310 -1.62 14.36 0.96
CA SER A 310 -2.56 15.03 1.86
C SER A 310 -3.99 15.01 1.30
N PRO A 311 -5.04 15.15 2.12
CA PRO A 311 -6.42 15.01 1.66
C PRO A 311 -6.83 15.93 0.50
N LYS A 312 -6.25 17.13 0.37
CA LYS A 312 -6.45 18.06 -0.76
C LYS A 312 -5.35 17.96 -1.83
N GLY A 313 -4.36 17.09 -1.66
CA GLY A 313 -3.22 16.98 -2.57
C GLY A 313 -2.22 18.13 -2.48
N THR A 314 -2.30 18.95 -1.43
CA THR A 314 -1.38 20.07 -1.20
C THR A 314 0.06 19.56 -1.03
N HIS A 315 0.20 18.46 -0.29
CA HIS A 315 1.47 17.83 0.03
C HIS A 315 1.56 16.41 -0.53
N ALA A 316 2.75 16.03 -0.95
CA ALA A 316 3.11 14.66 -1.26
C ALA A 316 4.33 14.22 -0.45
N VAL A 317 4.30 12.98 0.04
CA VAL A 317 5.43 12.36 0.77
C VAL A 317 5.80 11.07 0.08
N PHE A 318 7.11 10.87 -0.06
CA PHE A 318 7.68 9.59 -0.45
C PHE A 318 9.00 9.38 0.27
N PHE A 319 9.44 8.14 0.32
CA PHE A 319 10.69 7.78 0.95
C PHE A 319 11.70 7.21 -0.04
N GLY A 320 12.98 7.51 0.18
CA GLY A 320 14.06 7.01 -0.64
C GLY A 320 15.45 7.36 -0.10
N HIS A 321 16.46 6.78 -0.74
CA HIS A 321 17.87 7.10 -0.46
C HIS A 321 18.31 8.34 -1.22
N LYS A 322 19.17 9.15 -0.58
CA LYS A 322 19.88 10.19 -1.35
C LYS A 322 20.89 9.53 -2.27
N VAL A 323 21.03 10.09 -3.48
CA VAL A 323 22.05 9.68 -4.46
C VAL A 323 23.45 9.61 -3.85
N SER A 324 23.80 10.54 -2.96
CA SER A 324 25.14 10.70 -2.43
C SER A 324 25.42 9.96 -1.12
N GLY A 325 24.55 9.06 -0.64
CA GLY A 325 24.79 8.41 0.65
C GLY A 325 23.86 7.25 0.99
N PRO A 326 24.21 6.49 2.05
CA PRO A 326 23.42 5.33 2.49
C PRO A 326 22.15 5.74 3.24
N ASP A 327 22.03 7.02 3.60
CA ASP A 327 20.96 7.51 4.45
C ASP A 327 19.61 7.53 3.75
N TYR A 328 18.59 7.09 4.48
CA TYR A 328 17.20 7.13 4.07
C TYR A 328 16.52 8.43 4.47
N PHE A 329 15.61 8.93 3.64
CA PHE A 329 14.90 10.17 3.91
C PHE A 329 13.43 10.13 3.53
N ALA A 330 12.62 10.88 4.28
CA ALA A 330 11.35 11.39 3.81
C ALA A 330 11.58 12.63 2.94
N PHE A 331 11.02 12.58 1.74
CA PHE A 331 10.93 13.70 0.82
C PHE A 331 9.51 14.24 0.87
N ILE A 332 9.39 15.53 1.09
CA ILE A 332 8.12 16.24 1.22
C ILE A 332 8.11 17.29 0.12
N ASP A 333 7.21 17.13 -0.83
CA ASP A 333 7.14 17.97 -2.04
C ASP A 333 8.48 18.06 -2.79
N GLY A 334 9.21 16.94 -2.82
CA GLY A 334 10.52 16.79 -3.47
C GLY A 334 11.71 17.33 -2.68
N LYS A 335 11.49 17.87 -1.47
CA LYS A 335 12.55 18.35 -0.60
C LYS A 335 12.84 17.34 0.49
N THR A 336 14.12 17.10 0.77
CA THR A 336 14.51 16.33 1.95
C THR A 336 14.02 17.04 3.23
N ALA A 337 13.24 16.34 4.04
CA ALA A 337 12.71 16.90 5.28
C ALA A 337 13.21 16.17 6.53
N LEU A 338 13.24 14.83 6.50
CA LEU A 338 13.54 13.99 7.66
C LEU A 338 14.48 12.87 7.28
N ARG A 339 15.59 12.70 8.02
CA ARG A 339 16.44 11.51 7.94
C ARG A 339 15.77 10.39 8.74
N ILE A 340 15.72 9.19 8.17
CA ILE A 340 15.14 7.99 8.78
C ILE A 340 16.27 6.95 8.87
N HIS A 341 16.33 6.20 9.97
CA HIS A 341 17.37 5.21 10.19
C HIS A 341 17.21 3.99 9.29
N ASP A 342 16.00 3.43 9.26
CA ASP A 342 15.52 2.47 8.26
C ASP A 342 13.96 2.53 8.33
N PRO A 343 13.24 2.85 7.26
CA PRO A 343 11.81 2.58 7.22
C PRO A 343 11.60 1.08 7.42
N ILE A 344 10.43 0.64 7.88
CA ILE A 344 10.12 -0.80 7.88
C ILE A 344 9.85 -1.23 6.43
N HIS A 345 10.89 -1.31 5.61
CA HIS A 345 10.77 -1.71 4.21
C HIS A 345 11.35 -3.09 3.96
N SER A 346 12.37 -3.55 4.70
CA SER A 346 12.89 -4.91 4.46
C SER A 346 11.91 -6.03 4.88
N ALA A 347 10.86 -5.72 5.65
CA ALA A 347 9.86 -6.69 6.11
C ALA A 347 8.44 -6.46 5.57
N VAL A 348 8.15 -5.29 5.01
CA VAL A 348 6.79 -4.89 4.57
C VAL A 348 6.85 -4.37 3.13
N ASN A 349 7.02 -5.28 2.18
CA ASN A 349 6.88 -4.98 0.74
C ASN A 349 5.42 -4.80 0.29
N ASN A 350 4.48 -4.77 1.23
CA ASN A 350 3.13 -4.34 0.92
C ASN A 350 3.09 -2.82 0.88
N HIS A 351 2.21 -2.29 0.04
CA HIS A 351 1.79 -0.89 -0.02
C HIS A 351 1.35 -0.25 1.33
N SER A 352 1.52 -0.94 2.46
CA SER A 352 1.11 -0.55 3.80
C SER A 352 2.17 0.24 4.59
N ALA A 353 3.42 0.30 4.13
CA ALA A 353 4.44 1.22 4.69
C ALA A 353 4.40 2.64 4.06
N GLN A 354 3.31 2.98 3.37
CA GLN A 354 3.12 4.30 2.78
C GLN A 354 2.94 5.37 3.89
N PRO A 355 3.40 6.60 3.65
CA PRO A 355 3.06 7.72 4.52
C PRO A 355 1.55 7.98 4.42
N THR A 356 0.86 7.93 5.55
CA THR A 356 -0.58 8.19 5.62
C THR A 356 -0.83 9.55 6.23
N PHE A 357 -1.63 10.38 5.57
CA PHE A 357 -2.00 11.71 6.06
C PHE A 357 -3.28 11.68 6.90
N ASP A 358 -3.23 12.28 8.09
CA ASP A 358 -4.40 12.51 8.95
C ASP A 358 -5.12 13.81 8.62
N SER A 359 -4.37 14.78 8.13
CA SER A 359 -4.82 16.12 7.81
C SER A 359 -3.97 16.70 6.69
N GLU A 360 -4.18 17.96 6.33
CA GLU A 360 -3.32 18.60 5.33
C GLU A 360 -1.85 18.63 5.74
N ASP A 361 -1.57 18.91 7.01
CA ASP A 361 -0.23 19.24 7.50
C ASP A 361 0.33 18.19 8.47
N GLU A 362 -0.25 16.99 8.52
CA GLU A 362 0.15 15.92 9.42
C GLU A 362 0.03 14.56 8.74
N PHE A 363 1.11 13.78 8.84
CA PHE A 363 1.17 12.41 8.35
C PHE A 363 2.01 11.55 9.27
N HIS A 364 1.89 10.24 9.09
CA HIS A 364 2.65 9.26 9.84
C HIS A 364 3.03 8.05 9.02
N PHE A 365 3.96 7.28 9.56
CA PHE A 365 4.47 6.04 9.00
C PHE A 365 5.15 5.22 10.10
N PHE A 366 5.41 3.94 9.83
CA PHE A 366 6.21 3.11 10.73
C PHE A 366 7.68 3.04 10.28
N ALA A 367 8.60 3.17 11.24
CA ALA A 367 10.04 3.02 11.06
C ALA A 367 10.59 1.91 11.97
N SER A 368 11.72 1.32 11.61
CA SER A 368 12.43 0.34 12.44
C SER A 368 13.92 0.65 12.53
N ASP A 369 14.53 0.31 13.66
CA ASP A 369 15.99 0.34 13.82
C ASP A 369 16.62 -1.06 13.80
N GLY A 370 15.85 -2.06 13.34
CA GLY A 370 16.20 -3.49 13.42
C GLY A 370 15.95 -4.12 14.78
N TYR A 371 15.67 -3.34 15.82
CA TYR A 371 15.35 -3.82 17.17
C TYR A 371 13.97 -3.41 17.67
N ARG A 372 13.36 -2.39 17.05
CA ARG A 372 12.11 -1.75 17.49
C ARG A 372 11.30 -1.29 16.28
N VAL A 373 9.99 -1.22 16.45
CA VAL A 373 9.05 -0.57 15.52
C VAL A 373 8.53 0.70 16.17
N GLU A 374 8.57 1.81 15.44
CA GLU A 374 8.15 3.12 15.91
C GLU A 374 7.13 3.72 14.93
N LEU A 375 6.01 4.23 15.45
CA LEU A 375 5.15 5.13 14.68
C LEU A 375 5.74 6.54 14.72
N VAL A 376 6.06 7.07 13.55
CA VAL A 376 6.64 8.41 13.39
C VAL A 376 5.53 9.36 12.93
N CYS A 377 5.21 10.35 13.76
CA CYS A 377 4.31 11.45 13.39
C CYS A 377 5.10 12.65 12.91
N VAL A 378 4.70 13.26 11.80
CA VAL A 378 5.37 14.43 11.22
C VAL A 378 4.35 15.53 10.97
N SER A 379 4.69 16.76 11.37
CA SER A 379 3.89 17.94 11.02
C SER A 379 4.65 18.93 10.13
N LEU A 380 3.97 19.39 9.09
CA LEU A 380 4.49 20.29 8.05
C LEU A 380 4.27 21.77 8.38
N GLY A 381 3.41 22.07 9.36
CA GLY A 381 2.92 23.41 9.66
C GLY A 381 3.45 24.05 10.96
N LYS A 382 2.77 25.11 11.40
CA LYS A 382 3.02 25.77 12.69
C LYS A 382 2.40 25.03 13.88
N THR A 383 1.45 24.14 13.60
CA THR A 383 0.90 23.21 14.58
C THR A 383 2.02 22.33 15.10
N SER A 384 2.15 22.27 16.43
CA SER A 384 3.13 21.37 17.03
C SER A 384 2.67 19.94 16.79
N ALA A 385 3.55 19.10 16.25
CA ALA A 385 3.27 17.68 16.11
C ALA A 385 2.83 17.07 17.47
N ARG A 386 3.36 17.52 18.62
CA ARG A 386 2.88 17.15 19.98
C ARG A 386 1.38 17.30 20.28
N HIS A 387 0.63 18.08 19.52
CA HIS A 387 -0.79 18.34 19.77
C HIS A 387 -1.70 17.94 18.62
N GLY A 388 -1.16 17.47 17.50
CA GLY A 388 -1.94 17.01 16.35
C GLY A 388 -2.63 15.66 16.61
N PRO A 389 -3.68 15.33 15.83
CA PRO A 389 -4.32 14.01 15.83
C PRO A 389 -3.34 12.83 15.89
N CYS A 390 -2.25 12.84 15.11
CA CYS A 390 -1.30 11.73 15.10
C CYS A 390 -0.65 11.55 16.46
N ALA A 391 -0.06 12.61 17.03
CA ALA A 391 0.63 12.48 18.30
C ALA A 391 -0.32 12.16 19.46
N GLN A 392 -1.57 12.61 19.40
CA GLN A 392 -2.59 12.21 20.37
C GLN A 392 -2.88 10.71 20.26
N THR A 393 -3.07 10.20 19.04
CA THR A 393 -3.28 8.78 18.76
C THR A 393 -2.07 7.94 19.17
N ALA A 394 -0.87 8.33 18.76
CA ALA A 394 0.39 7.67 19.12
C ALA A 394 0.60 7.65 20.63
N ARG A 395 0.32 8.76 21.34
CA ARG A 395 0.37 8.80 22.81
C ARG A 395 -0.64 7.86 23.43
N ARG A 396 -1.88 7.82 22.93
CA ARG A 396 -2.92 6.92 23.42
C ARG A 396 -2.50 5.46 23.26
N LEU A 397 -2.02 5.08 22.07
CA LEU A 397 -1.53 3.73 21.78
C LEU A 397 -0.31 3.37 22.64
N GLY A 398 0.65 4.29 22.80
CA GLY A 398 1.81 4.09 23.66
C GLY A 398 1.46 3.93 25.15
N LEU A 399 0.46 4.67 25.66
CA LEU A 399 -0.05 4.51 27.02
C LEU A 399 -0.78 3.16 27.19
N GLN A 400 -1.61 2.80 26.21
CA GLN A 400 -2.34 1.54 26.16
C GLN A 400 -1.42 0.32 26.19
N ALA A 401 -0.32 0.37 25.46
CA ALA A 401 0.65 -0.72 25.42
C ALA A 401 1.55 -0.78 26.67
N ARG A 402 1.76 0.34 27.39
CA ARG A 402 2.47 0.34 28.68
C ARG A 402 1.62 -0.19 29.84
N ALA A 403 0.31 0.10 29.83
CA ALA A 403 -0.60 -0.34 30.89
C ALA A 403 -0.75 -1.86 30.97
N GLU A 404 -0.39 -2.57 29.91
CA GLU A 404 -0.56 -4.03 29.78
C GLU A 404 0.75 -4.80 29.88
N GLN A 405 1.88 -4.12 30.12
CA GLN A 405 3.12 -4.80 30.45
C GLN A 405 3.06 -5.28 31.92
N PRO A 406 3.17 -6.60 32.17
CA PRO A 406 3.04 -7.19 33.50
C PRO A 406 4.17 -6.81 34.47
#